data_AF-A0A2S2R4Q8-F1
#
_entry.id   AF-A0A2S2R4Q8-F1
#
_cell.length_a   1.000
_cell.length_b   1.000
_cell.length_c   1.000
_cell.angle_alpha   90.00
_cell.angle_beta   90.00
_cell.angle_gamma   90.00
#
_symmetry.space_group_name_H-M   'P 1'
#
loop_
_entity.id
_entity.type
_entity.pdbx_description
1 polymer ?
#
loop_
_entity_poly.entity_id
_entity_poly.type
_entity_poly.pdbx_seq_one_letter_code
_entity_poly.pdbx_strand_id
1 'polypeptide(L)'
;MYLQYLIPFFLLEDTDIEKIIKSAKFYIDDLIGSIEEVRGEVTLWKQFWKSQLDKPKTAIEALTHASEFYPNIKELLKIICVIPVTTCTAERIFSSLRQTKTYLRSTIGEDRLNGLMLLNIHRDIKITPEEVIEEFNEKHPRK
;
A
#
# COMPACT_ATOMS: atom_id res chain seq x y z
N MET A 1 -0.01 -2.56 -11.81
CA MET A 1 0.57 -1.42 -11.08
C MET A 1 1.76 -0.91 -11.89
N TYR A 2 1.56 0.11 -12.73
CA TYR A 2 2.60 0.61 -13.66
C TYR A 2 3.52 1.66 -13.01
N LEU A 3 3.34 1.93 -11.71
CA LEU A 3 4.19 2.86 -10.96
C LEU A 3 5.65 2.38 -10.87
N GLN A 4 5.92 1.07 -10.95
CA GLN A 4 7.29 0.53 -11.00
C GLN A 4 8.13 1.10 -12.14
N TYR A 5 7.49 1.58 -13.23
CA TYR A 5 8.17 2.20 -14.36
C TYR A 5 8.67 3.62 -14.05
N LEU A 6 8.41 4.15 -12.86
CA LEU A 6 9.02 5.38 -12.36
C LEU A 6 10.47 5.20 -11.91
N ILE A 7 10.85 3.96 -11.56
CA ILE A 7 12.22 3.62 -11.20
C ILE A 7 13.07 3.73 -12.47
N PRO A 8 14.13 4.54 -12.47
CA PRO A 8 14.95 4.83 -13.65
C PRO A 8 15.47 3.59 -14.39
N PHE A 9 15.82 2.51 -13.69
CA PHE A 9 16.21 1.25 -14.33
C PHE A 9 15.13 0.63 -15.23
N PHE A 10 13.86 0.72 -14.85
CA PHE A 10 12.73 0.20 -15.64
C PHE A 10 12.16 1.23 -16.62
N LEU A 11 12.71 2.44 -16.64
CA LEU A 11 12.30 3.54 -17.51
C LEU A 11 12.89 3.35 -18.92
N LEU A 12 12.33 2.39 -19.66
CA LEU A 12 12.66 2.10 -21.05
C LEU A 12 12.11 3.18 -22.00
N GLU A 13 12.68 3.27 -23.22
CA GLU A 13 12.23 4.26 -24.21
C GLU A 13 10.76 4.07 -24.59
N ASP A 14 10.33 2.80 -24.71
CA ASP A 14 8.96 2.37 -24.99
C ASP A 14 7.99 2.45 -23.79
N THR A 15 8.44 2.95 -22.65
CA THR A 15 7.56 3.10 -21.49
C THR A 15 6.45 4.11 -21.79
N ASP A 16 5.23 3.58 -21.83
CA ASP A 16 3.99 4.33 -22.01
C ASP A 16 3.70 5.18 -20.77
N ILE A 17 3.89 6.49 -20.92
CA ILE A 17 3.66 7.48 -19.87
C ILE A 17 2.18 7.47 -19.46
N GLU A 18 1.25 7.19 -20.37
CA GLU A 18 -0.19 7.15 -20.04
C GLU A 18 -0.51 6.08 -19.00
N LYS A 19 0.22 4.96 -18.99
CA LYS A 19 0.04 3.91 -17.97
C LYS A 19 0.53 4.37 -16.60
N ILE A 20 1.61 5.15 -16.55
CA ILE A 20 2.12 5.77 -15.32
C ILE A 20 1.09 6.77 -14.81
N ILE A 21 0.60 7.66 -15.68
CA ILE A 21 -0.40 8.67 -15.32
C ILE A 21 -1.71 8.02 -14.87
N LYS A 22 -2.19 6.99 -15.56
CA LYS A 22 -3.37 6.21 -15.13
C LYS A 22 -3.19 5.60 -13.74
N SER A 23 -1.97 5.15 -13.41
CA SER A 23 -1.67 4.63 -12.09
C SER A 23 -1.54 5.74 -11.04
N ALA A 24 -0.97 6.89 -11.41
CA ALA A 24 -0.86 8.07 -10.54
C ALA A 24 -2.23 8.67 -10.20
N LYS A 25 -3.21 8.61 -11.11
CA LYS A 25 -4.60 9.01 -10.85
C LYS A 25 -5.24 8.30 -9.65
N PHE A 26 -4.80 7.09 -9.32
CA PHE A 26 -5.30 6.37 -8.15
C PHE A 26 -4.88 7.03 -6.83
N TYR A 27 -3.76 7.76 -6.85
CA TYR A 27 -3.15 8.41 -5.68
C TYR A 27 -3.29 9.93 -5.75
N ILE A 28 -4.29 10.45 -6.48
CA ILE A 28 -4.39 11.89 -6.74
C ILE A 28 -4.53 12.73 -5.47
N ASP A 29 -5.13 12.16 -4.41
CA ASP A 29 -5.28 12.81 -3.11
C ASP A 29 -3.95 12.99 -2.36
N ASP A 30 -2.94 12.18 -2.69
CA ASP A 30 -1.58 12.27 -2.14
C ASP A 30 -0.66 13.17 -2.99
N LEU A 31 -1.10 13.58 -4.19
CA LEU A 31 -0.30 14.36 -5.14
C LEU A 31 -0.59 15.85 -5.05
N ILE A 32 0.43 16.65 -5.38
CA ILE A 32 0.35 18.10 -5.36
C ILE A 32 0.00 18.58 -6.77
N GLY A 33 -1.12 19.29 -6.86
CA GLY A 33 -1.55 19.94 -8.09
C GLY A 33 -2.40 19.05 -9.00
N SER A 34 -2.42 19.39 -10.28
CA SER A 34 -3.21 18.75 -11.32
C SER A 34 -2.47 17.56 -11.96
N ILE A 35 -3.23 16.64 -12.57
CA ILE A 35 -2.66 15.50 -13.28
C ILE A 35 -1.74 15.90 -14.45
N GLU A 36 -1.92 17.09 -15.01
CA GLU A 36 -1.07 17.63 -16.08
C GLU A 36 0.29 18.10 -15.54
N GLU A 37 0.36 18.60 -14.31
CA GLU A 37 1.63 18.93 -13.65
C GLU A 37 2.42 17.65 -13.34
N VAL A 38 1.73 16.61 -12.86
CA VAL A 38 2.32 15.27 -12.68
C VAL A 38 2.84 14.72 -14.00
N ARG A 39 2.09 14.91 -15.10
CA ARG A 39 2.51 14.50 -16.44
C ARG A 39 3.78 15.21 -16.88
N GLY A 40 3.85 16.54 -16.71
CA GLY A 40 5.03 17.33 -16.99
C GLY A 40 6.24 16.83 -16.20
N GLU A 41 6.06 16.59 -14.91
CA GLU A 41 7.11 16.12 -14.01
C GLU A 41 7.64 14.72 -14.41
N VAL A 42 6.76 13.79 -14.77
CA VAL A 42 7.13 12.46 -15.27
C VAL A 42 7.91 12.55 -16.59
N THR A 43 7.54 13.47 -17.49
CA THR A 43 8.28 13.65 -18.75
C THR A 43 9.68 14.20 -18.52
N LEU A 44 9.83 15.18 -17.61
CA LEU A 44 11.13 15.74 -17.22
C LEU A 44 12.00 14.69 -16.53
N TRP A 45 11.42 13.90 -15.63
CA TRP A 45 12.10 12.77 -14.99
C TRP A 45 12.62 11.76 -16.01
N LYS A 46 11.80 11.41 -17.03
CA LYS A 46 12.22 10.54 -18.14
C LYS A 46 13.36 11.14 -18.95
N GLN A 47 13.32 12.43 -19.24
CA GLN A 47 14.40 13.11 -19.96
C GLN A 47 15.69 13.19 -19.15
N PHE A 48 15.59 13.49 -17.85
CA PHE A 48 16.72 13.57 -16.94
C PHE A 48 17.50 12.25 -16.93
N TRP A 49 16.80 11.12 -16.72
CA TRP A 49 17.44 9.80 -16.67
C TRP A 49 17.86 9.24 -18.03
N LYS A 50 17.33 9.75 -19.16
CA LYS A 50 17.87 9.41 -20.49
C LYS A 50 19.32 9.86 -20.65
N SER A 51 19.70 10.97 -20.03
CA SER A 51 21.05 11.53 -20.11
C SER A 51 22.08 10.84 -19.19
N GLN A 52 21.61 10.01 -18.25
CA GLN A 52 22.45 9.40 -17.22
C GLN A 52 22.76 7.94 -17.53
N LEU A 53 24.03 7.55 -17.34
CA LEU A 53 24.51 6.18 -17.58
C LEU A 53 24.21 5.23 -16.40
N ASP A 54 24.35 5.72 -15.17
CA ASP A 54 24.10 4.92 -13.96
C ASP A 54 22.69 5.22 -13.43
N LYS A 55 21.80 4.24 -13.58
CA LYS A 55 20.37 4.38 -13.25
C LYS A 55 20.06 3.58 -11.99
N PRO A 56 19.43 4.20 -10.98
CA PRO A 56 19.04 3.50 -9.76
C PRO A 56 18.08 2.36 -10.09
N LYS A 57 18.33 1.21 -9.45
CA LYS A 57 17.60 -0.05 -9.69
C LYS A 57 16.45 -0.23 -8.71
N THR A 58 16.51 0.48 -7.58
CA THR A 58 15.49 0.41 -6.54
C THR A 58 14.76 1.75 -6.40
N ALA A 59 13.52 1.70 -5.92
CA ALA A 59 12.75 2.90 -5.62
C ALA A 59 13.41 3.74 -4.49
N ILE A 60 14.13 3.10 -3.57
CA ILE A 60 14.85 3.76 -2.48
C ILE A 60 16.03 4.57 -3.03
N GLU A 61 16.83 3.99 -3.93
CA GLU A 61 17.90 4.72 -4.62
C GLU A 61 17.31 5.83 -5.49
N ALA A 62 16.22 5.58 -6.22
CA ALA A 62 15.58 6.62 -7.02
C ALA A 62 15.06 7.79 -6.14
N LEU A 63 14.62 7.51 -4.92
CA LEU A 63 14.13 8.50 -3.96
C LEU A 63 15.23 9.45 -3.48
N THR A 64 16.49 9.01 -3.38
CA THR A 64 17.60 9.90 -2.98
C THR A 64 17.95 10.91 -4.09
N HIS A 65 17.65 10.56 -5.35
CA HIS A 65 17.81 11.45 -6.50
C HIS A 65 16.59 12.34 -6.78
N ALA A 66 15.43 12.01 -6.22
CA ALA A 66 14.24 12.85 -6.25
C ALA A 66 14.42 14.04 -5.29
N SER A 67 15.03 15.11 -5.81
CA SER A 67 15.20 16.39 -5.14
C SER A 67 13.87 17.16 -5.04
N GLU A 68 13.88 18.34 -4.41
CA GLU A 68 12.69 19.21 -4.29
C GLU A 68 12.11 19.67 -5.65
N PHE A 69 12.85 19.50 -6.74
CA PHE A 69 12.39 19.78 -8.10
C PHE A 69 11.36 18.78 -8.63
N TYR A 70 11.24 17.60 -8.00
CA TYR A 70 10.31 16.55 -8.39
C TYR A 70 9.43 16.08 -7.21
N PRO A 71 8.53 16.95 -6.69
CA PRO A 71 7.72 16.65 -5.52
C PRO A 71 6.72 15.50 -5.74
N ASN A 72 6.08 15.40 -6.90
CA ASN A 72 5.12 14.33 -7.17
C ASN A 72 5.83 13.00 -7.44
N ILE A 73 6.97 13.01 -8.13
CA ILE A 73 7.79 11.81 -8.34
C ILE A 73 8.27 11.28 -7.00
N LYS A 74 8.70 12.17 -6.09
CA LYS A 74 9.11 11.80 -4.73
C LYS A 74 7.97 11.09 -3.99
N GLU A 75 6.75 11.61 -4.06
CA GLU A 75 5.61 10.99 -3.37
C GLU A 75 5.22 9.64 -4.00
N LEU A 76 5.19 9.55 -5.33
CA LEU A 76 4.95 8.30 -6.03
C LEU A 76 6.04 7.25 -5.73
N LEU A 77 7.31 7.64 -5.60
CA LEU A 77 8.40 6.74 -5.20
C LEU A 77 8.24 6.25 -3.76
N LYS A 78 7.79 7.09 -2.83
CA LYS A 78 7.45 6.64 -1.46
C LYS A 78 6.32 5.62 -1.46
N ILE A 79 5.26 5.87 -2.24
CA ILE A 79 4.15 4.92 -2.39
C ILE A 79 4.68 3.56 -2.88
N ILE A 80 5.56 3.55 -3.89
CA ILE A 80 6.22 2.33 -4.40
C ILE A 80 7.00 1.61 -3.30
N CYS A 81 7.73 2.34 -2.46
CA CYS A 81 8.48 1.75 -1.33
C CYS A 81 7.56 1.11 -0.27
N VAL A 82 6.34 1.61 -0.09
CA VAL A 82 5.38 1.13 0.92
C VAL A 82 4.55 -0.05 0.41
N ILE A 83 4.32 -0.16 -0.89
CA ILE A 83 3.52 -1.24 -1.48
C ILE A 83 4.01 -2.65 -1.06
N PRO A 84 5.31 -3.00 -1.16
CA PRO A 84 5.80 -4.31 -0.70
C PRO A 84 5.49 -4.59 0.78
N VAL A 85 5.51 -3.55 1.63
CA VAL A 85 5.22 -3.69 3.06
C VAL A 85 3.73 -3.98 3.29
N THR A 86 2.85 -3.31 2.53
CA THR A 86 1.41 -3.56 2.60
C THR A 86 1.03 -4.94 2.06
N THR A 87 1.65 -5.39 0.97
CA THR A 87 1.42 -6.74 0.42
C THR A 87 1.88 -7.82 1.39
N CYS A 88 3.08 -7.67 2.00
CA CYS A 88 3.56 -8.59 3.04
C CYS A 88 2.61 -8.65 4.24
N THR A 89 2.03 -7.52 4.63
CA THR A 89 1.06 -7.46 5.74
C THR A 89 -0.23 -8.20 5.38
N ALA A 90 -0.75 -7.97 4.17
CA ALA A 90 -1.93 -8.69 3.67
C ALA A 90 -1.66 -10.21 3.56
N GLU A 91 -0.53 -10.62 3.01
CA GLU A 91 -0.11 -12.03 2.93
C GLU A 91 0.01 -12.68 4.31
N ARG A 92 0.56 -11.96 5.29
CA ARG A 92 0.61 -12.42 6.69
C ARG A 92 -0.79 -12.63 7.24
N ILE A 93 -1.72 -11.68 7.04
CA ILE A 93 -3.11 -11.78 7.49
C ILE A 93 -3.80 -12.99 6.84
N PHE A 94 -3.65 -13.18 5.53
CA PHE A 94 -4.22 -14.33 4.82
C PHE A 94 -3.61 -15.67 5.26
N SER A 95 -2.31 -15.70 5.56
CA SER A 95 -1.65 -16.87 6.11
C SER A 95 -2.18 -17.23 7.50
N SER A 96 -2.29 -16.24 8.40
CA SER A 96 -2.92 -16.41 9.71
C SER A 96 -4.37 -16.85 9.61
N LEU A 97 -5.14 -16.29 8.67
CA LEU A 97 -6.52 -16.68 8.41
C LEU A 97 -6.63 -18.15 8.00
N ARG A 98 -5.76 -18.59 7.08
CA ARG A 98 -5.70 -20.00 6.65
C ARG A 98 -5.35 -20.91 7.81
N GLN A 99 -4.41 -20.52 8.66
CA GLN A 99 -4.04 -21.28 9.85
C GLN A 99 -5.22 -21.42 10.82
N THR A 100 -5.93 -20.32 11.13
CA THR A 100 -7.11 -20.34 12.02
C THR A 100 -8.23 -21.21 11.46
N LYS A 101 -8.56 -21.09 10.16
CA LYS A 101 -9.57 -21.94 9.51
C LYS A 101 -9.19 -23.42 9.54
N THR A 102 -7.91 -23.72 9.31
CA THR A 102 -7.41 -25.12 9.28
C THR A 102 -7.37 -25.72 10.68
N TYR A 103 -6.87 -24.98 11.67
CA TYR A 103 -6.78 -25.42 13.06
C TYR A 103 -8.15 -25.73 13.64
N LEU A 104 -9.16 -24.89 13.37
CA LEU A 104 -10.52 -25.08 13.87
C LEU A 104 -11.34 -26.09 13.05
N ARG A 105 -10.85 -26.57 11.89
CA ARG A 105 -11.56 -27.44 10.91
C ARG A 105 -13.03 -27.05 10.72
N SER A 106 -13.32 -25.76 10.77
CA SER A 106 -14.68 -25.28 10.99
C SER A 106 -15.27 -24.64 9.74
N THR A 107 -16.51 -25.00 9.42
CA THR A 107 -17.45 -24.14 8.70
C THR A 107 -17.84 -22.98 9.62
N ILE A 108 -16.89 -22.12 9.96
CA ILE A 108 -17.14 -20.91 10.75
C ILE A 108 -17.82 -19.90 9.82
N GLY A 109 -18.90 -19.29 10.30
CA GLY A 109 -19.55 -18.16 9.62
C GLY A 109 -18.62 -16.95 9.55
N GLU A 110 -18.80 -16.12 8.52
CA GLU A 110 -17.93 -14.99 8.21
C GLU A 110 -17.81 -13.98 9.37
N ASP A 111 -18.91 -13.71 10.08
CA ASP A 111 -18.92 -12.78 11.22
C ASP A 111 -17.99 -13.24 12.36
N ARG A 112 -18.08 -14.51 12.75
CA ARG A 112 -17.24 -15.09 13.82
C ARG A 112 -15.77 -15.14 13.40
N LEU A 113 -15.50 -15.39 12.12
CA LEU A 113 -14.15 -15.40 11.57
C LEU A 113 -13.51 -14.02 11.61
N ASN A 114 -14.27 -13.00 11.19
CA ASN A 114 -13.81 -11.62 11.18
C ASN A 114 -13.49 -11.14 12.59
N GLY A 115 -14.35 -11.45 13.57
CA GLY A 115 -14.08 -11.17 14.99
C GLY A 115 -12.80 -11.84 15.50
N LEU A 116 -12.61 -13.14 15.24
CA LEU A 116 -11.40 -13.86 15.67
C LEU A 116 -10.12 -13.33 14.99
N MET A 117 -10.22 -12.96 13.71
CA MET A 117 -9.09 -12.36 13.00
C MET A 117 -8.73 -10.99 13.55
N LEU A 118 -9.73 -10.16 13.89
CA LEU A 118 -9.50 -8.86 14.49
C LEU A 118 -8.75 -9.00 15.83
N LEU A 119 -9.17 -9.94 16.68
CA LEU A 119 -8.47 -10.27 17.93
C LEU A 119 -7.03 -10.76 17.70
N ASN A 120 -6.80 -11.55 16.64
CA ASN A 120 -5.47 -12.09 16.34
C ASN A 120 -4.51 -11.05 15.71
N ILE A 121 -5.03 -10.07 14.98
CA ILE A 121 -4.25 -8.96 14.43
C ILE A 121 -3.92 -7.97 15.56
N HIS A 122 -4.89 -7.63 16.40
CA HIS A 122 -4.77 -6.64 17.47
C HIS A 122 -4.52 -7.29 18.84
N ARG A 123 -3.50 -8.16 18.93
CA ARG A 123 -3.15 -8.85 20.19
C ARG A 123 -2.59 -7.93 21.27
N ASP A 124 -2.22 -6.71 20.88
CA ASP A 124 -1.79 -5.62 21.76
C ASP A 124 -2.96 -5.00 22.54
N ILE A 125 -4.19 -5.13 22.04
CA ILE A 125 -5.40 -4.70 22.74
C ILE A 125 -5.82 -5.80 23.72
N LYS A 126 -5.66 -5.55 25.01
CA LYS A 126 -6.14 -6.46 26.06
C LYS A 126 -7.64 -6.29 26.21
N ILE A 127 -8.39 -7.32 25.84
CA ILE A 127 -9.83 -7.39 26.07
C ILE A 127 -10.04 -8.31 27.27
N THR A 128 -10.65 -7.77 28.31
CA THR A 128 -10.97 -8.54 29.52
C THR A 128 -12.33 -9.21 29.38
N PRO A 129 -12.54 -10.39 29.99
CA PRO A 129 -13.86 -11.03 30.01
C PRO A 129 -14.96 -10.12 30.57
N GLU A 130 -14.62 -9.27 31.54
CA GLU A 130 -15.55 -8.33 32.19
C GLU A 130 -16.09 -7.30 31.19
N GLU A 131 -15.22 -6.68 30.38
CA GLU A 131 -15.62 -5.73 29.33
C GLU A 131 -16.55 -6.38 28.29
N VAL A 132 -16.28 -7.63 27.91
CA VAL A 132 -17.12 -8.36 26.95
C VAL A 132 -18.51 -8.65 27.54
N ILE A 133 -18.57 -8.96 28.83
CA ILE A 133 -19.84 -9.22 29.53
C ILE A 133 -20.66 -7.93 29.66
N GLU A 134 -20.02 -6.81 30.00
CA GLU A 134 -20.67 -5.51 30.11
C GLU A 134 -21.25 -5.06 28.75
N GLU A 135 -20.43 -5.08 27.69
CA GLU A 135 -20.86 -4.77 26.31
C GLU A 135 -22.01 -5.68 25.83
N PHE A 136 -21.98 -6.97 26.20
CA PHE A 136 -23.05 -7.90 25.87
C PHE A 136 -24.36 -7.55 26.57
N ASN A 137 -24.30 -7.18 27.86
CA ASN A 137 -25.47 -6.79 28.64
C ASN A 137 -26.08 -5.48 28.14
N GLU A 138 -25.25 -4.51 27.71
CA GLU A 138 -25.72 -3.26 27.12
C GLU A 138 -26.43 -3.47 25.78
N LYS A 139 -25.89 -4.34 24.92
CA LYS A 139 -26.49 -4.66 23.61
C LYS A 139 -27.71 -5.57 23.70
N HIS A 140 -27.81 -6.40 24.74
CA HIS A 140 -28.92 -7.31 24.98
C HIS A 140 -29.49 -7.10 26.38
N PRO A 141 -30.11 -5.93 26.64
CA PRO A 141 -30.70 -5.66 27.95
C PRO A 141 -31.77 -6.72 28.21
N ARG A 142 -31.61 -7.45 29.33
CA ARG A 142 -32.62 -8.41 29.76
C ARG A 142 -33.92 -7.66 30.01
N LYS A 143 -35.01 -8.08 29.35
CA LYS A 143 -36.37 -7.63 29.68
C LYS A 143 -36.74 -8.01 31.11
#